data_AF-A0A9P7CS18-F1
#
_entry.id   AF-A0A9P7CS18-F1
#
_cell.length_a   1.000
_cell.length_b   1.000
_cell.length_c   1.000
_cell.angle_alpha   90.00
_cell.angle_beta   90.00
_cell.angle_gamma   90.00
#
_symmetry.space_group_name_H-M   'P 1'
#
loop_
_entity.id
_entity.type
_entity.pdbx_description
1 polymer ?
#
loop_
_entity_poly.entity_id
_entity_poly.type
_entity_poly.pdbx_seq_one_letter_code
_entity_poly.pdbx_strand_id
1 'polypeptide(L)'
;MNVTSSTRDRDAEIDRCLSMIVPSASDESKFVGMLMLPKLLDQNNTETVERAFKGMNFIFIERLLRTNHSVNAEVPDDLLKEIAVNILACFSRYETLAKDKNMVERIPGLSRLLKPDQELTIEILQILLCVSVEKQGLVKMLDPDVIKNILEAMMENDQHTYLRQASTKR
;
A
#
# COMPACT_ATOMS: atom_id res chain seq x y z
N MET A 1 -28.11 23.09 7.38
CA MET A 1 -27.13 23.49 6.34
C MET A 1 -25.76 23.17 6.90
N ASN A 2 -25.06 22.12 6.44
CA ASN A 2 -23.64 21.88 6.78
C ASN A 2 -23.02 20.64 6.09
N VAL A 3 -23.81 19.65 5.66
CA VAL A 3 -23.26 18.41 5.06
C VAL A 3 -22.71 18.63 3.65
N THR A 4 -23.33 19.50 2.85
CA THR A 4 -22.88 19.77 1.47
C THR A 4 -21.64 20.65 1.37
N SER A 5 -21.31 21.44 2.40
CA SER A 5 -20.06 22.23 2.42
C SER A 5 -18.87 21.32 2.72
N SER A 6 -18.96 20.49 3.76
CA SER A 6 -17.86 19.63 4.18
C SER A 6 -17.47 18.56 3.14
N THR A 7 -18.43 18.03 2.37
CA THR A 7 -18.13 17.11 1.27
C THR A 7 -17.40 17.82 0.12
N ARG A 8 -17.83 19.04 -0.25
CA ARG A 8 -17.16 19.84 -1.30
C ARG A 8 -15.74 20.23 -0.89
N ASP A 9 -15.55 20.58 0.38
CA ASP A 9 -14.23 20.91 0.92
C ASP A 9 -13.30 19.68 0.86
N ARG A 10 -13.81 18.50 1.21
CA ARG A 10 -13.06 17.23 1.10
C ARG A 10 -12.72 16.87 -0.35
N ASP A 11 -13.66 17.01 -1.28
CA ASP A 11 -13.40 16.71 -2.69
C ASP A 11 -12.33 17.63 -3.28
N ALA A 12 -12.34 18.91 -2.91
CA ALA A 12 -11.31 19.87 -3.30
C ALA A 12 -9.93 19.54 -2.70
N GLU A 13 -9.88 19.01 -1.47
CA GLU A 13 -8.63 18.53 -0.86
C GLU A 13 -8.09 17.29 -1.56
N ILE A 14 -8.98 16.37 -1.98
CA ILE A 14 -8.60 15.21 -2.79
C ILE A 14 -8.05 15.65 -4.13
N ASP A 15 -8.71 16.59 -4.83
CA ASP A 15 -8.21 17.15 -6.10
C ASP A 15 -6.85 17.81 -5.92
N ARG A 16 -6.64 18.52 -4.81
CA ARG A 16 -5.34 19.09 -4.47
C ARG A 16 -4.29 17.99 -4.30
N CYS A 17 -4.60 16.92 -3.57
CA CYS A 17 -3.68 15.78 -3.42
C CYS A 17 -3.33 15.14 -4.78
N LEU A 18 -4.32 14.92 -5.64
CA LEU A 18 -4.10 14.36 -6.98
C LEU A 18 -3.24 15.27 -7.84
N SER A 19 -3.42 16.60 -7.76
CA SER A 19 -2.58 17.57 -8.46
C SER A 19 -1.11 17.54 -8.02
N MET A 20 -0.84 17.09 -6.78
CA MET A 20 0.52 16.94 -6.25
C MET A 20 1.18 15.61 -6.66
N ILE A 21 0.39 14.62 -7.08
CA ILE A 21 0.88 13.28 -7.43
C ILE A 21 1.18 13.14 -8.94
N VAL A 22 0.87 14.15 -9.74
CA VAL A 22 1.09 14.13 -11.19
C VAL A 22 2.57 13.83 -11.54
N PRO A 23 2.85 13.16 -12.67
CA PRO A 23 4.22 12.77 -13.03
C PRO A 23 5.24 13.91 -13.04
N SER A 24 4.82 15.11 -13.44
CA SER A 24 5.65 16.32 -13.53
C SER A 24 5.93 17.02 -12.20
N ALA A 25 5.25 16.66 -11.10
CA ALA A 25 5.48 17.27 -9.79
C ALA A 25 6.82 16.83 -9.18
N SER A 26 7.32 17.57 -8.18
CA SER A 26 8.51 17.16 -7.42
C SER A 26 8.21 15.91 -6.58
N ASP A 27 9.23 15.16 -6.19
CA ASP A 27 9.04 13.95 -5.37
C ASP A 27 8.52 14.30 -3.96
N GLU A 28 8.90 15.45 -3.41
CA GLU A 28 8.38 15.97 -2.13
C GLU A 28 6.87 16.28 -2.25
N SER A 29 6.46 16.89 -3.37
CA SER A 29 5.05 17.17 -3.62
C SER A 29 4.24 15.87 -3.74
N LYS A 30 4.74 14.89 -4.52
CA LYS A 30 4.12 13.58 -4.66
C LYS A 30 4.01 12.85 -3.33
N PHE A 31 5.06 12.91 -2.51
CA PHE A 31 5.10 12.33 -1.17
C PHE A 31 4.00 12.90 -0.27
N VAL A 32 3.89 14.24 -0.20
CA VAL A 32 2.85 14.88 0.61
C VAL A 32 1.45 14.51 0.12
N GLY A 33 1.23 14.50 -1.20
CA GLY A 33 -0.03 14.06 -1.78
C GLY A 33 -0.40 12.63 -1.38
N MET A 34 0.54 11.68 -1.48
CA MET A 34 0.33 10.28 -1.12
C MET A 34 0.20 10.05 0.39
N LEU A 35 0.83 10.87 1.22
CA LEU A 35 0.69 10.78 2.68
C LEU A 35 -0.71 11.24 3.15
N MET A 36 -1.27 12.24 2.48
CA MET A 36 -2.55 12.85 2.87
C MET A 36 -3.76 12.10 2.30
N LEU A 37 -3.67 11.64 1.05
CA LEU A 37 -4.79 11.05 0.33
C LEU A 37 -5.51 9.91 1.08
N PRO A 38 -4.84 8.92 1.70
CA PRO A 38 -5.52 7.83 2.42
C PRO A 38 -6.43 8.33 3.55
N LYS A 39 -6.07 9.45 4.17
CA LYS A 39 -6.83 10.07 5.29
C LYS A 39 -8.07 10.80 4.81
N LEU A 40 -8.11 11.19 3.54
CA LEU A 40 -9.21 11.94 2.93
C LEU A 40 -10.22 11.03 2.23
N LEU A 41 -9.79 9.84 1.79
CA LEU A 41 -10.65 8.89 1.09
C LEU A 41 -11.68 8.28 2.02
N ASP A 42 -12.96 8.53 1.73
CA ASP A 42 -14.07 7.78 2.32
C ASP A 42 -14.19 6.42 1.61
N GLN A 43 -13.86 5.35 2.35
CA GLN A 43 -13.89 3.97 1.84
C GLN A 43 -15.30 3.45 1.55
N ASN A 44 -16.36 4.24 1.81
CA ASN A 44 -17.72 3.93 1.39
C ASN A 44 -18.13 4.68 0.10
N ASN A 45 -17.31 5.63 -0.36
CA ASN A 45 -17.56 6.38 -1.58
C ASN A 45 -16.70 5.84 -2.73
N THR A 46 -17.27 4.86 -3.44
CA THR A 46 -16.61 4.19 -4.56
C THR A 46 -16.17 5.15 -5.66
N GLU A 47 -17.00 6.15 -6.00
CA GLU A 47 -16.69 7.11 -7.06
C GLU A 47 -15.41 7.91 -6.76
N THR A 48 -15.28 8.38 -5.52
CA THR A 48 -14.10 9.12 -5.09
C THR A 48 -12.84 8.24 -5.05
N VAL A 49 -12.97 6.97 -4.64
CA VAL A 49 -11.83 6.03 -4.66
C VAL A 49 -11.41 5.69 -6.08
N GLU A 50 -12.36 5.43 -6.99
CA GLU A 50 -12.06 5.19 -8.41
C GLU A 50 -11.41 6.39 -9.08
N ARG A 51 -11.88 7.61 -8.78
CA ARG A 51 -11.26 8.85 -9.24
C ARG A 51 -9.82 8.97 -8.76
N ALA A 52 -9.59 8.72 -7.47
CA ALA A 52 -8.25 8.76 -6.90
C ALA A 52 -7.31 7.71 -7.50
N PHE A 53 -7.82 6.50 -7.75
CA PHE A 53 -7.08 5.44 -8.44
C PHE A 53 -6.64 5.88 -9.86
N LYS A 54 -7.55 6.47 -10.64
CA LYS A 54 -7.25 6.94 -12.00
C LYS A 54 -6.21 8.06 -12.04
N GLY A 55 -6.18 8.91 -11.03
CA GLY A 55 -5.19 9.99 -10.90
C GLY A 55 -3.84 9.56 -10.32
N MET A 56 -3.68 8.28 -9.98
CA MET A 56 -2.52 7.79 -9.25
C MET A 56 -1.28 7.64 -10.13
N ASN A 57 -0.13 7.99 -9.57
CA ASN A 57 1.17 7.76 -10.20
C ASN A 57 1.80 6.45 -9.70
N PHE A 58 1.41 5.33 -10.32
CA PHE A 58 1.90 4.00 -9.95
C PHE A 58 3.40 3.79 -10.19
N ILE A 59 4.02 4.57 -11.08
CA ILE A 59 5.48 4.55 -11.26
C ILE A 59 6.15 5.09 -10.00
N PHE A 60 5.62 6.17 -9.42
CA PHE A 60 6.12 6.69 -8.16
C PHE A 60 5.90 5.72 -6.99
N ILE A 61 4.73 5.05 -6.92
CA ILE A 61 4.50 3.97 -5.94
C ILE A 61 5.56 2.88 -6.06
N GLU A 62 5.86 2.40 -7.27
CA GLU A 62 6.89 1.39 -7.50
C GLU A 62 8.27 1.86 -7.03
N ARG A 63 8.60 3.15 -7.23
CA ARG A 63 9.84 3.74 -6.72
C ARG A 63 9.88 3.72 -5.19
N LEU A 64 8.79 4.12 -4.51
CA LEU A 64 8.70 4.08 -3.05
C LEU A 64 8.91 2.66 -2.49
N LEU A 65 8.28 1.65 -3.11
CA LEU A 65 8.44 0.24 -2.70
C LEU A 65 9.89 -0.27 -2.86
N ARG A 66 10.67 0.32 -3.77
CA ARG A 66 12.06 -0.07 -4.06
C ARG A 66 13.12 0.76 -3.34
N THR A 67 12.74 1.82 -2.64
CA THR A 67 13.69 2.69 -1.95
C THR A 67 14.49 1.89 -0.93
N ASN A 68 15.82 1.92 -1.06
CA ASN A 68 16.75 1.25 -0.16
C ASN A 68 17.91 2.19 0.19
N HIS A 69 18.12 2.37 1.49
CA HIS A 69 19.34 2.80 2.16
C HIS A 69 19.99 4.08 1.61
N SER A 70 19.30 5.20 1.79
CA SER A 70 19.97 6.51 1.84
C SER A 70 20.27 6.87 3.29
N VAL A 71 21.52 6.65 3.72
CA VAL A 71 22.04 6.99 5.07
C VAL A 71 21.88 8.48 5.42
N ASN A 72 21.59 9.33 4.43
CA ASN A 72 21.40 10.78 4.56
C ASN A 72 20.04 11.27 4.02
N ALA A 73 19.03 10.41 3.88
CA ALA A 73 17.71 10.90 3.46
C ALA A 73 16.99 11.62 4.60
N GLU A 74 16.31 12.70 4.25
CA GLU A 74 15.43 13.46 5.16
C GLU A 74 14.21 12.63 5.59
N VAL A 75 13.82 11.63 4.81
CA VAL A 75 12.66 10.75 5.07
C VAL A 75 13.11 9.30 5.21
N PRO A 76 12.75 8.59 6.30
CA PRO A 76 13.07 7.18 6.48
C PRO A 76 12.47 6.28 5.40
N ASP A 77 13.24 5.30 4.92
CA ASP A 77 12.78 4.33 3.90
C ASP A 77 11.51 3.58 4.31
N ASP A 78 11.41 3.20 5.58
CA ASP A 78 10.26 2.46 6.10
C ASP A 78 8.98 3.28 6.00
N LEU A 79 9.04 4.60 6.23
CA LEU A 79 7.90 5.50 6.06
C LEU A 79 7.48 5.63 4.59
N LEU A 80 8.45 5.69 3.66
CA LEU A 80 8.16 5.73 2.23
C LEU A 80 7.43 4.46 1.76
N LYS A 81 7.88 3.31 2.25
CA LYS A 81 7.27 2.00 1.98
C LYS A 81 5.88 1.90 2.60
N GLU A 82 5.71 2.36 3.84
CA GLU A 82 4.41 2.37 4.52
C GLU A 82 3.38 3.22 3.77
N ILE A 83 3.77 4.41 3.28
CA ILE A 83 2.88 5.27 2.48
C ILE A 83 2.43 4.56 1.20
N ALA A 84 3.36 3.90 0.50
CA ALA A 84 3.02 3.14 -0.70
C ALA A 84 2.02 2.00 -0.39
N VAL A 85 2.23 1.26 0.70
CA VAL A 85 1.32 0.20 1.14
C VAL A 85 -0.06 0.76 1.52
N ASN A 86 -0.11 1.84 2.31
CA ASN A 86 -1.38 2.46 2.74
C ASN A 86 -2.21 2.99 1.56
N ILE A 87 -1.55 3.53 0.52
CA ILE A 87 -2.24 3.93 -0.72
C ILE A 87 -2.80 2.70 -1.44
N LEU A 88 -2.01 1.64 -1.60
CA LEU A 88 -2.46 0.42 -2.28
C LEU A 88 -3.59 -0.28 -1.50
N ALA A 89 -3.54 -0.26 -0.17
CA ALA A 89 -4.59 -0.76 0.72
C ALA A 89 -5.95 -0.12 0.42
N CYS A 90 -5.98 1.20 0.21
CA CYS A 90 -7.21 1.95 -0.13
C CYS A 90 -7.91 1.41 -1.38
N PHE A 91 -7.15 0.83 -2.32
CA PHE A 91 -7.68 0.33 -3.59
C PHE A 91 -7.94 -1.17 -3.59
N SER A 92 -7.15 -1.93 -2.81
CA SER A 92 -7.24 -3.39 -2.75
C SER A 92 -8.61 -3.93 -2.34
N ARG A 93 -9.39 -3.14 -1.59
CA ARG A 93 -10.72 -3.53 -1.10
C ARG A 93 -11.81 -3.48 -2.18
N TYR A 94 -11.52 -2.87 -3.32
CA TYR A 94 -12.43 -2.75 -4.44
C TYR A 94 -12.09 -3.77 -5.50
N GLU A 95 -12.99 -4.74 -5.72
CA GLU A 95 -12.74 -5.87 -6.61
C GLU A 95 -12.25 -5.44 -8.00
N THR A 96 -12.87 -4.43 -8.60
CA THR A 96 -12.51 -3.89 -9.92
C THR A 96 -11.12 -3.27 -9.96
N LEU A 97 -10.71 -2.60 -8.88
CA LEU A 97 -9.42 -1.92 -8.80
C LEU A 97 -8.29 -2.88 -8.40
N ALA A 98 -8.54 -3.80 -7.48
CA ALA A 98 -7.58 -4.80 -7.03
C ALA A 98 -7.07 -5.68 -8.18
N LYS A 99 -7.94 -5.95 -9.15
CA LYS A 99 -7.61 -6.72 -10.35
C LYS A 99 -6.92 -5.90 -11.42
N ASP A 100 -6.85 -4.57 -11.31
CA ASP A 100 -6.20 -3.74 -12.31
C ASP A 100 -4.69 -4.09 -12.42
N LYS A 101 -4.16 -4.00 -13.63
CA LYS A 101 -2.74 -4.27 -13.90
C LYS A 101 -1.81 -3.46 -13.01
N ASN A 102 -2.18 -2.22 -12.69
CA ASN A 102 -1.37 -1.36 -11.83
C ASN A 102 -1.26 -1.86 -10.39
N MET A 103 -2.23 -2.63 -9.90
CA MET A 103 -2.17 -3.30 -8.60
C MET A 103 -1.40 -4.61 -8.70
N VAL A 104 -1.71 -5.44 -9.70
CA VAL A 104 -1.11 -6.77 -9.88
C VAL A 104 0.41 -6.68 -10.10
N GLU A 105 0.90 -5.67 -10.80
CA GLU A 105 2.34 -5.46 -11.01
C GLU A 105 3.09 -5.05 -9.73
N ARG A 106 2.39 -4.76 -8.62
CA ARG A 106 3.01 -4.43 -7.31
C ARG A 106 3.28 -5.66 -6.46
N ILE A 107 2.73 -6.83 -6.81
CA ILE A 107 2.88 -8.08 -6.02
C ILE A 107 4.35 -8.36 -5.65
N PRO A 108 5.33 -8.34 -6.59
CA PRO A 108 6.73 -8.58 -6.22
C PRO A 108 7.34 -7.47 -5.35
N GLY A 109 6.86 -6.23 -5.50
CA GLY A 109 7.29 -5.10 -4.67
C GLY A 109 6.84 -5.26 -3.22
N LEU A 110 5.56 -5.60 -3.05
CA LEU A 110 4.91 -5.85 -1.78
C LEU A 110 5.51 -7.06 -1.06
N SER A 111 5.77 -8.17 -1.76
CA SER A 111 6.31 -9.39 -1.13
C SER A 111 7.66 -9.14 -0.47
N ARG A 112 8.52 -8.31 -1.07
CA ARG A 112 9.84 -7.97 -0.51
C ARG A 112 9.79 -7.16 0.79
N LEU A 113 8.62 -6.59 1.13
CA LEU A 113 8.44 -5.81 2.34
C LEU A 113 7.94 -6.65 3.52
N LEU A 114 7.58 -7.91 3.28
CA LEU A 114 7.12 -8.83 4.31
C LEU A 114 8.23 -9.06 5.34
N LYS A 115 7.92 -8.79 6.60
CA LYS A 115 8.79 -9.05 7.75
C LYS A 115 7.98 -9.73 8.86
N PRO A 116 8.56 -10.66 9.62
CA PRO A 116 7.86 -11.27 10.75
C PRO A 116 7.47 -10.23 11.81
N ASP A 117 6.35 -10.45 12.49
CA ASP A 117 5.85 -9.65 13.62
C ASP A 117 5.70 -8.14 13.35
N GLN A 118 5.43 -7.74 12.10
CA GLN A 118 5.16 -6.34 11.73
C GLN A 118 3.69 -6.16 11.34
N GLU A 119 3.04 -5.09 11.82
CA GLU A 119 1.66 -4.76 11.44
C GLU A 119 1.53 -4.54 9.92
N LEU A 120 2.54 -3.92 9.31
CA LEU A 120 2.59 -3.68 7.87
C LEU A 120 2.52 -4.99 7.07
N THR A 121 3.06 -6.09 7.59
CA THR A 121 2.99 -7.41 6.94
C THR A 121 1.55 -7.90 6.83
N ILE A 122 0.71 -7.67 7.85
CA ILE A 122 -0.70 -8.07 7.80
C ILE A 122 -1.42 -7.29 6.68
N GLU A 123 -1.21 -5.98 6.60
CA GLU A 123 -1.82 -5.15 5.55
C GLU A 123 -1.33 -5.59 4.16
N ILE A 124 -0.03 -5.86 4.00
CA ILE A 124 0.53 -6.37 2.74
C ILE A 124 -0.12 -7.70 2.36
N LEU A 125 -0.24 -8.65 3.28
CA LEU A 125 -0.87 -9.95 3.01
C LEU A 125 -2.34 -9.79 2.62
N GLN A 126 -3.07 -8.85 3.23
CA GLN A 126 -4.45 -8.53 2.82
C GLN A 126 -4.50 -7.99 1.39
N ILE A 127 -3.62 -7.06 1.03
CA ILE A 127 -3.51 -6.56 -0.35
C ILE A 127 -3.22 -7.71 -1.30
N LEU A 128 -2.24 -8.57 -0.99
CA LEU A 128 -1.85 -9.72 -1.80
C LEU A 128 -3.02 -10.69 -2.00
N LEU A 129 -3.82 -10.96 -0.97
CA LEU A 129 -5.04 -11.77 -1.10
C LEU A 129 -6.04 -11.14 -2.07
N CYS A 130 -6.30 -9.84 -1.92
CA CYS A 130 -7.26 -9.12 -2.77
C CYS A 130 -6.85 -9.08 -4.25
N VAL A 131 -5.57 -8.87 -4.56
CA VAL A 131 -5.09 -8.81 -5.96
C VAL A 131 -4.96 -10.20 -6.60
N SER A 132 -5.03 -11.27 -5.81
CA SER A 132 -4.79 -12.66 -6.23
C SER A 132 -6.06 -13.47 -6.43
N VAL A 133 -7.20 -12.80 -6.64
CA VAL A 133 -8.49 -13.47 -6.90
C VAL A 133 -8.67 -13.87 -8.37
N GLU A 134 -7.89 -13.27 -9.28
CA GLU A 134 -7.93 -13.58 -10.72
C GLU A 134 -6.64 -14.19 -11.24
N LYS A 135 -6.74 -14.85 -12.40
CA LYS A 135 -5.64 -15.58 -13.05
C LYS A 135 -4.34 -14.79 -13.10
N GLN A 136 -4.39 -13.50 -13.44
CA GLN A 136 -3.19 -12.68 -13.57
C GLN A 136 -2.49 -12.43 -12.23
N GLY A 137 -3.25 -12.18 -11.16
CA GLY A 137 -2.71 -12.07 -9.80
C GLY A 137 -2.13 -13.39 -9.32
N LEU A 138 -2.88 -14.48 -9.49
CA LEU A 138 -2.41 -15.83 -9.15
C LEU A 138 -1.10 -16.19 -9.86
N VAL A 139 -0.98 -15.91 -11.15
CA VAL A 139 0.26 -16.18 -11.90
C VAL A 139 1.44 -15.38 -11.33
N LYS A 140 1.23 -14.13 -10.92
CA LYS A 140 2.29 -13.32 -10.27
C LYS A 140 2.62 -13.81 -8.86
N MET A 141 1.65 -14.34 -8.12
CA MET A 141 1.90 -14.98 -6.82
C MET A 141 2.72 -16.26 -6.92
N LEU A 142 2.70 -16.93 -8.07
CA LEU A 142 3.50 -18.14 -8.32
C LEU A 142 4.97 -17.84 -8.63
N ASP A 143 5.36 -16.57 -8.67
CA ASP A 143 6.77 -16.20 -8.78
C ASP A 143 7.56 -16.78 -7.58
N PRO A 144 8.69 -17.49 -7.81
CA PRO A 144 9.44 -18.13 -6.75
C PRO A 144 9.87 -17.19 -5.62
N ASP A 145 10.24 -15.95 -5.95
CA ASP A 145 10.66 -14.97 -4.95
C ASP A 145 9.46 -14.49 -4.12
N VAL A 146 8.29 -14.33 -4.76
CA VAL A 146 7.05 -13.97 -4.04
C VAL A 146 6.67 -15.05 -3.05
N ILE A 147 6.62 -16.32 -3.49
CA ILE A 147 6.32 -17.46 -2.61
C ILE A 147 7.31 -17.53 -1.46
N LYS A 148 8.61 -17.43 -1.76
CA LYS A 148 9.69 -17.49 -0.77
C LYS A 148 9.49 -16.44 0.32
N ASN A 149 9.30 -15.17 -0.06
CA ASN A 149 9.14 -14.07 0.89
C ASN A 149 7.91 -14.26 1.80
N ILE A 150 6.80 -14.78 1.25
CA ILE A 150 5.59 -15.08 2.04
C ILE A 150 5.87 -16.19 3.06
N LEU A 151 6.51 -17.28 2.62
CA LEU A 151 6.82 -18.40 3.50
C LEU A 151 7.78 -18.00 4.63
N GLU A 152 8.83 -17.24 4.32
CA GLU A 152 9.78 -16.73 5.32
C GLU A 152 9.07 -15.87 6.38
N ALA A 153 8.21 -14.95 5.95
CA ALA A 153 7.44 -14.11 6.86
C ALA A 153 6.44 -14.90 7.72
N MET A 154 5.86 -16.00 7.20
CA MET A 154 4.92 -16.83 7.94
C MET A 154 5.61 -17.78 8.93
N MET A 155 6.70 -18.42 8.52
CA MET A 155 7.39 -19.43 9.34
C MET A 155 8.08 -18.82 10.56
N GLU A 156 8.63 -17.62 10.43
CA GLU A 156 9.30 -16.94 11.54
C GLU A 156 8.30 -16.42 12.60
N ASN A 157 7.07 -16.08 12.20
CA ASN A 157 5.99 -15.70 13.13
C ASN A 157 5.62 -16.84 14.10
N ASP A 158 5.58 -18.07 13.61
CA ASP A 158 5.26 -19.24 14.44
C ASP A 158 6.35 -19.44 15.50
N GLN A 159 7.62 -19.34 15.12
CA GLN A 159 8.75 -19.55 16.01
C GLN A 159 8.81 -18.50 17.14
N HIS A 160 8.51 -17.23 16.83
CA HIS A 160 8.41 -16.16 17.84
C HIS A 160 7.20 -16.35 18.77
N THR A 161 6.08 -16.82 18.25
CA THR A 161 4.88 -17.12 19.05
C THR A 161 5.13 -18.23 20.06
N TYR A 162 5.82 -19.31 19.66
CA TYR A 162 6.22 -20.37 20.59
C TYR A 162 7.19 -19.89 21.68
N LEU A 163 8.17 -19.05 21.33
CA LEU A 163 9.15 -18.52 22.29
C LEU A 163 8.51 -17.54 23.31
N ARG A 164 7.56 -16.70 22.88
CA ARG A 164 6.80 -15.80 23.77
C ARG A 164 5.94 -16.58 24.76
N GLN A 165 5.23 -17.62 24.30
CA GLN A 165 4.41 -18.46 25.18
C GLN A 165 5.24 -19.24 26.21
N ALA A 166 6.48 -19.62 25.88
CA ALA A 166 7.38 -20.31 26.79
C ALA A 166 7.99 -19.39 27.88
N SER A 167 8.11 -18.08 27.60
CA SER A 167 8.71 -17.10 28.52
C SER A 167 7.69 -16.46 29.48
N THR A 168 6.39 -16.42 29.15
CA THR A 168 5.33 -15.97 30.07
C THR A 168 4.92 -17.03 31.10
N LYS A 169 5.35 -18.29 30.94
CA LYS A 169 5.06 -19.40 31.87
C LYS A 169 6.14 -19.62 32.94
N ARG A 170 7.07 -18.70 33.13
CA ARG A 170 8.10 -18.75 34.18
C ARG A 170 7.89 -17.65 35.22
#